data_AF-A0A2P7SPM2-F1
#
_entry.id   AF-A0A2P7SPM2-F1
#
_cell.length_a   1.000
_cell.length_b   1.000
_cell.length_c   1.000
_cell.angle_alpha   90.00
_cell.angle_beta   90.00
_cell.angle_gamma   90.00
#
_symmetry.space_group_name_H-M   'P 1'
#
loop_
_entity.id
_entity.type
_entity.pdbx_description
1 polymer ?
#
loop_
_entity_poly.entity_id
_entity_poly.type
_entity_poly.pdbx_seq_one_letter_code
_entity_poly.pdbx_strand_id
1 'polypeptide(L)' 'MSASLIGALVGLVVAAADFYLLRLLASRVDLPETKKVLNITGLSQFVLMPLVGWFVGPLFAGE' A
#
# COMPACT_ATOMS: atom_id res chain seq x y z
N MET A 1 11.23 -14.05 -12.77
CA MET A 1 11.11 -13.38 -11.45
C MET A 1 10.31 -14.31 -10.55
N SER A 2 10.65 -14.46 -9.27
CA SER A 2 9.86 -15.29 -8.35
C SER A 2 8.46 -14.70 -8.16
N ALA A 3 7.43 -15.52 -7.89
CA ALA A 3 6.09 -15.00 -7.62
C ALA A 3 6.06 -14.08 -6.40
N SER A 4 6.94 -14.29 -5.41
CA SER A 4 7.12 -13.35 -4.29
C SER A 4 7.53 -11.96 -4.76
N LEU A 5 8.50 -11.86 -5.68
CA LEU A 5 8.94 -10.56 -6.18
C LEU A 5 7.85 -9.87 -7.01
N ILE A 6 7.12 -10.64 -7.83
CA ILE A 6 5.97 -10.12 -8.59
C ILE A 6 4.90 -9.61 -7.63
N GLY A 7 4.54 -10.41 -6.63
CA GLY A 7 3.55 -10.04 -5.62
C GLY A 7 3.96 -8.79 -4.83
N ALA A 8 5.24 -8.66 -4.44
CA ALA A 8 5.73 -7.46 -3.76
C ALA A 8 5.65 -6.20 -4.65
N LEU A 9 5.95 -6.32 -5.95
CA LEU A 9 5.81 -5.21 -6.89
C LEU A 9 4.34 -4.82 -7.10
N VAL A 10 3.45 -5.79 -7.20
CA VAL A 10 2.00 -5.54 -7.23
C VAL A 10 1.56 -4.83 -5.95
N GLY A 11 2.03 -5.30 -4.79
CA GLY A 11 1.80 -4.65 -3.49
C GLY A 11 2.30 -3.21 -3.46
N LEU A 12 3.45 -2.89 -4.07
CA LEU A 12 3.94 -1.52 -4.20
C LEU A 12 3.02 -0.65 -5.05
N VAL A 13 2.53 -1.17 -6.18
CA VAL A 13 1.60 -0.44 -7.05
C VAL A 13 0.28 -0.15 -6.32
N VAL A 14 -0.24 -1.13 -5.58
CA VAL A 14 -1.45 -0.97 -4.76
C VAL A 14 -1.22 0.07 -3.66
N ALA A 15 -0.09 0.01 -2.94
CA ALA A 15 0.26 1.01 -1.93
C ALA A 15 0.33 2.43 -2.51
N ALA A 16 0.91 2.59 -3.69
CA ALA A 16 0.98 3.89 -4.35
C ALA A 16 -0.42 4.43 -4.71
N ALA A 17 -1.32 3.56 -5.18
CA ALA A 17 -2.70 3.92 -5.47
C ALA A 17 -3.45 4.34 -4.20
N ASP A 18 -3.37 3.55 -3.12
CA ASP A 18 -4.04 3.87 -1.86
C ASP A 18 -3.47 5.15 -1.23
N PHE A 19 -2.15 5.34 -1.24
CA PHE A 19 -1.53 6.57 -0.74
C PHE A 19 -2.06 7.80 -1.50
N TYR A 20 -2.18 7.71 -2.82
CA TYR A 20 -2.74 8.78 -3.62
C TYR A 20 -4.21 9.08 -3.25
N LEU A 21 -5.03 8.04 -3.08
CA LEU A 21 -6.44 8.18 -2.68
C LEU A 21 -6.58 8.78 -1.28
N LEU A 22 -5.79 8.31 -0.31
CA LEU A 22 -5.78 8.84 1.05
C LEU A 22 -5.30 10.29 1.10
N ARG A 23 -4.33 10.65 0.25
CA ARG A 23 -3.87 12.05 0.12
C ARG A 23 -4.94 12.95 -0.49
N LEU A 24 -5.69 12.44 -1.47
CA LEU A 24 -6.85 13.14 -2.03
C LEU A 24 -7.98 13.30 -0.99
N LEU A 25 -8.21 12.29 -0.14
CA LEU A 25 -9.14 12.41 0.98
C LEU A 25 -8.65 13.45 2.01
N ALA A 26 -7.36 13.42 2.36
CA ALA A 26 -6.77 14.36 3.30
C ALA A 26 -6.86 15.82 2.82
N SER A 27 -6.88 16.06 1.50
CA SER A 27 -7.08 17.40 0.95
C SER A 27 -8.51 17.95 1.15
N ARG A 28 -9.46 17.08 1.51
CA ARG A 28 -10.87 17.42 1.76
C ARG A 28 -11.24 17.49 3.24
N VAL A 29 -10.33 17.11 4.12
CA VAL A 29 -10.52 17.17 5.57
C VAL A 29 -10.03 18.52 6.07
N ASP A 30 -10.68 19.13 7.06
CA ASP A 30 -10.20 20.37 7.66
C ASP A 30 -9.31 20.13 8.89
N LEU A 31 -9.61 19.07 9.66
CA LEU A 31 -8.90 18.74 10.90
C LEU A 31 -7.44 18.31 10.63
N PRO A 32 -6.44 18.99 11.22
CA PRO A 32 -5.03 18.71 10.96
C PRO A 32 -4.59 17.34 11.51
N GLU A 33 -5.15 16.88 12.63
CA GLU A 33 -4.84 15.56 13.21
C GLU A 33 -5.26 14.44 12.26
N THR A 34 -6.46 14.52 11.68
CA THR A 34 -6.95 13.51 10.73
C THR A 34 -6.09 13.50 9.46
N LYS A 35 -5.68 14.66 8.94
CA LYS A 35 -4.73 14.74 7.81
C LYS A 35 -3.44 14.00 8.13
N LYS A 36 -2.91 14.17 9.34
CA LYS A 36 -1.67 13.53 9.76
C LYS A 36 -1.83 12.01 9.81
N VAL A 37 -2.93 11.52 10.39
CA VAL A 37 -3.24 10.08 10.43
C VAL A 37 -3.36 9.51 9.01
N LEU A 38 -4.13 10.16 8.13
CA LEU A 38 -4.31 9.70 6.74
C LEU A 38 -2.98 9.59 5.98
N ASN A 39 -2.09 10.57 6.14
CA ASN A 39 -0.78 10.53 5.50
C ASN A 39 0.14 9.44 6.10
N ILE A 40 0.13 9.24 7.42
CA ILE A 40 0.92 8.18 8.07
C ILE A 40 0.41 6.80 7.65
N THR A 41 -0.90 6.60 7.64
CA THR A 41 -1.52 5.35 7.18
C THR A 41 -1.20 5.07 5.72
N GLY A 42 -1.27 6.07 4.84
CA GLY A 42 -0.87 5.88 3.45
C GLY A 42 0.62 5.55 3.29
N LEU A 43 1.50 6.18 4.09
CA LEU A 43 2.93 5.86 4.06
C LEU A 43 3.23 4.45 4.56
N SER A 44 2.52 3.95 5.58
CA SER A 44 2.75 2.60 6.12
C SER A 44 2.41 1.50 5.11
N GLN A 45 1.47 1.76 4.18
CA GLN A 45 1.11 0.80 3.14
C GLN A 45 2.25 0.49 2.17
N PHE A 46 3.22 1.39 1.96
CA PHE A 46 4.41 1.11 1.16
C PHE A 46 5.33 0.04 1.75
N VAL A 47 5.14 -0.30 3.03
CA VAL A 47 5.85 -1.42 3.67
C VAL A 47 4.92 -2.61 3.79
N LEU A 48 3.68 -2.38 4.25
CA LEU A 48 2.73 -3.45 4.53
C LEU A 48 2.27 -4.18 3.26
N MET A 49 1.87 -3.46 2.20
CA MET A 49 1.34 -4.10 0.99
C MET A 49 2.39 -4.91 0.23
N PRO A 50 3.66 -4.44 0.06
CA PRO A 50 4.68 -5.27 -0.57
C PRO A 50 5.04 -6.50 0.24
N LEU A 51 5.06 -6.40 1.58
CA LEU A 51 5.26 -7.56 2.46
C LEU A 51 4.13 -8.57 2.26
N VAL A 52 2.88 -8.13 2.30
CA VAL A 52 1.72 -9.00 2.02
C VAL A 52 1.86 -9.65 0.64
N GLY A 53 2.14 -8.85 -0.39
CA GLY A 53 2.33 -9.34 -1.76
C GLY A 53 3.48 -10.35 -1.88
N TRP A 54 4.58 -10.16 -1.15
CA TRP A 54 5.72 -11.09 -1.14
C TRP A 54 5.33 -12.50 -0.67
N PHE A 55 4.50 -12.58 0.38
CA PHE A 55 4.05 -13.85 0.95
C PHE A 55 2.85 -14.44 0.21
N VAL A 56 1.99 -13.59 -0.34
CA VAL A 56 0.74 -14.00 -0.99
C VAL A 56 0.96 -14.36 -2.46
N GLY A 57 1.93 -13.74 -3.15
CA GLY A 57 2.26 -14.03 -4.54
C GLY A 57 2.46 -15.53 -4.84
N PRO A 58 3.29 -16.26 -4.06
CA PRO A 58 3.49 -17.70 -4.24
C PRO A 58 2.21 -18.53 -4.08
N LEU A 59 1.35 -18.17 -3.11
CA LEU A 59 0.07 -18.86 -2.87
C LEU A 59 -0.84 -18.84 -4.11
N PHE A 60 -0.79 -17.77 -4.91
CA PHE A 60 -1.55 -17.66 -6.16
C PHE A 60 -0.83 -18.26 -7.38
N ALA A 61 0.50 -18.32 -7.35
CA ALA A 61 1.30 -18.93 -8.41
C ALA A 61 1.44 -20.45 -8.29
N GLY A 62 1.02 -21.03 -7.17
CA GLY A 62 1.17 -22.46 -6.88
C GLY A 62 2.60 -22.85 -6.49
N GLU A 63 3.37 -21.89 -5.98
CA GLU A 63 4.75 -22.03 -5.50
C GLU A 63 4.81 -22.04 -3.97
#